data_AF-A0AAD1L8M4-F1
#
_entry.id   AF-A0AAD1L8M4-F1
#
_cell.length_a   1.000
_cell.length_b   1.000
_cell.length_c   1.000
_cell.angle_alpha   90.00
_cell.angle_beta   90.00
_cell.angle_gamma   90.00
#
_symmetry.space_group_name_H-M   'P 1'
#
loop_
_entity.id
_entity.type
_entity.pdbx_description
1 polymer ?
#
loop_
_entity_poly.entity_id
_entity_poly.type
_entity_poly.pdbx_seq_one_letter_code
_entity_poly.pdbx_strand_id
1 'polypeptide(L)'
;MRIVTLVISAVALMPGVTVPNAIAGFIEDSKANLTLRNFYINTDNRSGDGFSKQEEWGQGFILNYDSGYTEGPVGFGLSTLGLLGIRLDGGGKAGSPASGRQPGTVFPLDNDGRAVHQFGSLGVTGRAKISDTELRYGTLQPKNPVVIYNDARLLPMTYQ
;
A
#
# COMPACT_ATOMS: atom_id res chain seq x y z
N MET A 1 -29.19 -14.42 -19.86
CA MET A 1 -27.80 -14.75 -20.26
C MET A 1 -26.99 -14.88 -18.97
N ARG A 2 -26.25 -15.99 -18.83
CA ARG A 2 -25.91 -16.65 -17.55
C ARG A 2 -24.88 -15.90 -16.70
N ILE A 3 -25.21 -15.75 -15.42
CA ILE A 3 -24.30 -15.38 -14.33
C ILE A 3 -23.32 -16.55 -14.10
N VAL A 4 -22.01 -16.28 -14.20
CA VAL A 4 -20.95 -17.24 -13.89
C VAL A 4 -20.61 -17.08 -12.41
N THR A 5 -21.12 -17.99 -11.58
CA THR A 5 -20.72 -18.15 -10.18
C THR A 5 -19.40 -18.92 -10.15
N LEU A 6 -18.31 -18.26 -9.77
CA LEU A 6 -17.02 -18.91 -9.53
C LEU A 6 -17.04 -19.51 -8.12
N VAL A 7 -17.28 -20.82 -8.01
CA VAL A 7 -17.11 -21.58 -6.77
C VAL A 7 -15.64 -22.01 -6.69
N ILE A 8 -14.86 -21.39 -5.81
CA ILE A 8 -13.52 -21.88 -5.47
C ILE A 8 -13.70 -22.97 -4.41
N SER A 9 -13.80 -24.22 -4.87
CA SER A 9 -13.68 -25.41 -4.02
C SER A 9 -12.28 -26.00 -4.18
N ALA A 10 -11.41 -25.74 -3.20
CA ALA A 10 -10.19 -26.50 -3.02
C ALA A 10 -9.90 -26.62 -1.51
N VAL A 11 -10.72 -27.41 -0.82
CA VAL A 11 -10.42 -27.88 0.55
C VAL A 11 -9.68 -29.20 0.40
N ALA A 12 -8.36 -29.17 0.61
CA ALA A 12 -7.54 -30.37 0.71
C ALA A 12 -7.74 -31.01 2.10
N LEU A 13 -7.84 -32.33 2.10
CA LEU A 13 -8.15 -33.22 3.22
C LEU A 13 -7.33 -32.97 4.49
N MET A 14 -8.01 -32.61 5.58
CA MET A 14 -7.69 -33.05 6.93
C MET A 14 -9.00 -33.47 7.62
N PRO A 15 -9.14 -34.70 8.13
CA PRO A 15 -10.35 -35.13 8.83
C PRO A 15 -10.35 -34.52 10.23
N GLY A 16 -11.09 -33.43 10.45
CA GLY A 16 -11.39 -32.95 11.80
C GLY A 16 -11.55 -31.44 12.02
N VAL A 17 -11.30 -30.58 11.03
CA VAL A 17 -11.52 -29.13 11.26
C VAL A 17 -12.99 -28.81 11.03
N THR A 18 -13.73 -28.66 12.13
CA THR A 18 -15.04 -28.01 12.13
C THR A 18 -14.87 -26.57 11.65
N VAL A 19 -15.20 -26.34 10.38
CA VAL A 19 -15.10 -25.05 9.66
C VAL A 19 -15.73 -23.84 10.38
N PRO A 20 -16.79 -23.95 11.22
CA PRO A 20 -17.37 -22.77 11.88
C PRO A 20 -16.40 -22.05 12.83
N ASN A 21 -15.57 -22.80 13.57
CA ASN A 21 -14.72 -22.22 14.61
C ASN A 21 -13.46 -21.54 14.03
N ALA A 22 -12.92 -22.09 12.94
CA ALA A 22 -11.73 -21.52 12.29
C ALA A 22 -11.98 -20.13 11.66
N ILE A 23 -13.24 -19.83 11.30
CA ILE A 23 -13.63 -18.53 10.71
C ILE A 23 -13.82 -17.46 11.79
N ALA A 24 -14.24 -17.85 13.00
CA ALA A 24 -14.48 -16.93 14.12
C ALA A 24 -13.22 -16.12 14.43
N GLY A 25 -12.10 -16.79 14.78
CA GLY A 25 -10.83 -16.09 15.05
C GLY A 25 -10.31 -15.28 13.86
N PHE A 26 -10.53 -15.73 12.62
CA PHE A 26 -10.07 -15.00 11.43
C PHE A 26 -10.79 -13.65 11.26
N ILE A 27 -12.09 -13.57 11.55
CA ILE A 27 -12.88 -12.35 11.39
C ILE A 27 -12.89 -11.53 12.69
N GLU A 28 -13.09 -12.16 13.83
CA GLU A 28 -13.23 -11.51 15.15
C GLU A 28 -11.97 -10.74 15.55
N ASP A 29 -10.79 -11.30 15.26
CA ASP A 29 -9.51 -10.64 15.56
C ASP A 29 -9.02 -9.71 14.42
N SER A 30 -9.87 -9.45 13.42
CA SER A 30 -9.52 -8.55 12.32
C SER A 30 -9.37 -7.10 12.79
N LYS A 31 -8.37 -6.40 12.25
CA LYS A 31 -8.12 -4.98 12.50
C LYS A 31 -8.02 -4.23 11.20
N ALA A 32 -8.70 -3.10 11.13
CA ALA A 32 -8.62 -2.17 10.01
C ALA A 32 -8.19 -0.79 10.51
N ASN A 33 -7.29 -0.15 9.79
CA ASN A 33 -6.92 1.25 10.00
C ASN A 33 -6.94 1.98 8.65
N LEU A 34 -7.69 3.09 8.59
CA LEU A 34 -7.63 4.01 7.48
C LEU A 34 -6.94 5.30 7.94
N THR A 35 -5.76 5.56 7.38
CA THR A 35 -5.02 6.79 7.60
C THR A 35 -5.29 7.78 6.46
N LEU A 36 -5.76 8.97 6.83
CA LEU A 36 -5.91 10.10 5.92
C LEU A 36 -4.72 11.03 6.10
N ARG A 37 -3.85 11.15 5.08
CA ARG A 37 -2.62 11.94 5.15
C ARG A 37 -2.70 13.14 4.22
N ASN A 38 -2.83 14.34 4.78
CA ASN A 38 -2.63 15.56 4.00
C ASN A 38 -1.14 15.93 4.03
N PHE A 39 -0.51 16.09 2.87
CA PHE A 39 0.93 16.27 2.76
C PHE A 39 1.28 17.38 1.77
N TYR A 40 2.00 18.39 2.25
CA TYR A 40 2.55 19.49 1.46
C TYR A 40 4.07 19.48 1.57
N ILE A 41 4.75 19.63 0.44
CA ILE A 41 6.21 19.77 0.36
C ILE A 41 6.60 20.87 -0.61
N ASN A 42 7.62 21.63 -0.23
CA ASN A 42 8.20 22.70 -1.04
C ASN A 42 9.72 22.66 -0.91
N THR A 43 10.38 22.46 -2.05
CA THR A 43 11.84 22.49 -2.20
C THR A 43 12.21 23.76 -2.96
N ASP A 44 12.80 24.72 -2.24
CA ASP A 44 13.32 25.99 -2.76
C ASP A 44 14.84 25.87 -2.98
N ASN A 45 15.27 25.73 -4.24
CA ASN A 45 16.67 25.63 -4.61
C ASN A 45 17.20 27.03 -4.96
N ARG A 46 18.11 27.54 -4.12
CA ARG A 46 18.66 28.90 -4.25
C ARG A 46 19.97 28.98 -5.01
N SER A 47 20.55 27.83 -5.38
CA SER A 47 21.80 27.72 -6.11
C SER A 47 21.83 26.43 -6.94
N GLY A 48 22.66 26.43 -8.00
CA GLY A 48 22.83 25.32 -8.94
C GLY A 48 22.00 25.47 -10.22
N ASP A 49 22.25 24.58 -11.18
CA ASP A 49 21.62 24.59 -12.52
C ASP A 49 20.21 23.97 -12.53
N GLY A 50 19.71 23.58 -11.36
CA GLY A 50 18.39 22.98 -11.18
C GLY A 50 17.25 23.98 -11.13
N PHE A 51 16.03 23.48 -11.01
CA PHE A 51 14.84 24.30 -10.91
C PHE A 51 14.76 25.03 -9.57
N SER A 52 14.41 26.32 -9.59
CA SER A 52 14.36 27.17 -8.40
C SER A 52 13.32 26.74 -7.37
N LYS A 53 12.20 26.13 -7.79
CA LYS A 53 11.15 25.67 -6.87
C LYS A 53 10.47 24.39 -7.36
N GLN A 54 10.25 23.45 -6.45
CA GLN A 54 9.38 22.28 -6.63
C GLN A 54 8.38 22.24 -5.48
N GLU A 55 7.09 22.22 -5.79
CA GLU A 55 6.02 22.30 -4.79
C GLU A 55 4.91 21.32 -5.13
N GLU A 56 4.51 20.52 -4.14
CA GLU A 56 3.46 19.52 -4.30
C GLU A 56 2.57 19.45 -3.05
N TRP A 57 1.27 19.31 -3.30
CA TRP A 57 0.27 19.11 -2.26
C TRP A 57 -0.63 17.94 -2.64
N GLY A 58 -0.82 17.02 -1.69
CA GLY A 58 -1.62 15.83 -1.90
C GLY A 58 -2.39 15.36 -0.69
N GLN A 59 -3.39 14.53 -0.98
CA GLN A 59 -4.13 13.75 0.01
C GLN A 59 -3.87 12.26 -0.22
N GLY A 60 -3.44 11.58 0.83
CA GLY A 60 -3.18 10.15 0.88
C GLY A 60 -4.27 9.43 1.65
N PHE A 61 -4.60 8.23 1.20
CA PHE A 61 -5.48 7.26 1.84
C PHE A 61 -4.69 5.97 1.96
N ILE A 62 -4.42 5.56 3.19
CA ILE A 62 -3.65 4.35 3.50
C ILE A 62 -4.55 3.43 4.31
N LEU A 63 -5.07 2.40 3.67
CA LEU A 63 -5.87 1.36 4.29
C LEU A 63 -4.98 0.18 4.65
N ASN A 64 -4.85 -0.10 5.94
CA ASN A 64 -4.27 -1.33 6.45
C ASN A 64 -5.41 -2.21 6.95
N TYR A 65 -5.50 -3.44 6.47
CA TYR A 65 -6.41 -4.43 7.02
C TYR A 65 -5.66 -5.72 7.26
N ASP A 66 -5.72 -6.19 8.49
CA ASP A 66 -5.13 -7.43 8.96
C ASP A 66 -6.26 -8.31 9.48
N SER A 67 -6.41 -9.51 8.92
CA SER A 67 -7.29 -10.51 9.53
C SER A 67 -6.76 -10.98 10.88
N GLY A 68 -7.59 -11.71 11.63
CA GLY A 68 -7.09 -12.62 12.65
C GLY A 68 -6.36 -13.83 12.06
N TYR A 69 -5.92 -14.72 12.94
CA TYR A 69 -5.42 -16.05 12.55
C TYR A 69 -6.52 -17.09 12.71
N THR A 70 -6.62 -18.03 11.78
CA THR A 70 -7.50 -19.19 11.93
C THR A 70 -7.11 -20.03 13.14
N GLU A 71 -8.09 -20.62 13.83
CA GLU A 71 -7.83 -21.54 14.93
C GLU A 71 -7.14 -22.83 14.46
N GLY A 72 -6.14 -23.29 15.20
CA GLY A 72 -5.44 -24.54 14.94
C GLY A 72 -3.95 -24.51 15.33
N PRO A 73 -3.23 -25.62 15.13
CA PRO A 73 -1.79 -25.70 15.38
C PRO A 73 -0.97 -24.80 14.45
N VAL A 74 -1.51 -24.51 13.26
CA VAL A 74 -0.98 -23.51 12.31
C VAL A 74 -2.08 -22.50 12.05
N GLY A 75 -1.84 -21.25 12.43
CA GLY A 75 -2.77 -20.15 12.17
C GLY A 75 -2.49 -19.53 10.81
N PHE A 76 -3.52 -19.38 9.98
CA PHE A 76 -3.42 -18.66 8.70
C PHE A 76 -4.11 -17.30 8.80
N GLY A 77 -3.49 -16.30 8.20
CA GLY A 77 -3.99 -14.92 8.18
C GLY A 77 -3.74 -14.26 6.82
N LEU A 78 -4.43 -13.16 6.59
CA LEU A 78 -4.31 -12.30 5.42
C LEU A 78 -4.08 -10.87 5.88
N SER A 79 -3.15 -10.17 5.25
CA SER A 79 -3.00 -8.72 5.36
C SER A 79 -3.22 -8.08 4.00
N THR A 80 -3.82 -6.90 3.98
CA THR A 80 -4.01 -6.09 2.78
C THR A 80 -3.61 -4.65 3.05
N LEU A 81 -2.97 -4.03 2.07
CA LEU A 81 -2.50 -2.66 2.11
C LEU A 81 -3.03 -1.92 0.88
N GLY A 82 -4.02 -1.05 1.07
CA GLY A 82 -4.54 -0.18 0.03
C GLY A 82 -3.91 1.20 0.12
N LEU A 83 -3.29 1.66 -0.95
CA LEU A 83 -2.66 2.97 -1.05
C LEU A 83 -3.30 3.77 -2.17
N LEU A 84 -3.72 5.00 -1.89
CA LEU A 84 -4.22 5.94 -2.88
C LEU A 84 -3.75 7.36 -2.54
N GLY A 85 -3.10 8.00 -3.49
CA GLY A 85 -2.65 9.39 -3.42
C GLY A 85 -3.36 10.22 -4.48
N ILE A 86 -3.89 11.38 -4.08
CA ILE A 86 -4.57 12.34 -4.96
C ILE A 86 -3.82 13.67 -4.88
N ARG A 87 -3.52 14.26 -6.03
CA ARG A 87 -2.87 15.56 -6.15
C ARG A 87 -3.90 16.67 -6.01
N LEU A 88 -3.66 17.56 -5.05
CA LEU A 88 -4.46 18.75 -4.79
C LEU A 88 -3.86 19.98 -5.48
N ASP A 89 -2.54 20.15 -5.39
CA ASP A 89 -1.79 21.18 -6.11
C ASP A 89 -0.36 20.70 -6.46
N GLY A 90 0.30 21.42 -7.35
CA GLY A 90 1.65 21.12 -7.84
C GLY A 90 1.63 20.49 -9.23
N GLY A 91 2.58 19.60 -9.49
CA GLY A 91 2.76 18.93 -10.78
C GLY A 91 3.53 19.79 -11.78
N GLY A 92 3.19 19.69 -13.06
CA GLY A 92 3.96 20.29 -14.15
C GLY A 92 4.35 19.23 -15.17
N LYS A 93 5.23 19.61 -16.11
CA LYS A 93 5.78 18.70 -17.11
C LYS A 93 7.30 18.76 -17.08
N ALA A 94 7.92 17.61 -16.86
CA ALA A 94 9.37 17.47 -16.88
C ALA A 94 9.93 18.00 -18.21
N GLY A 95 10.96 18.85 -18.14
CA GLY A 95 11.63 19.41 -19.31
C GLY A 95 10.82 20.46 -20.10
N SER A 96 9.64 20.88 -19.62
CA SER A 96 8.86 21.93 -20.27
C SER A 96 8.96 23.26 -19.50
N PRO A 97 9.80 24.20 -19.95
CA PRO A 97 9.87 25.55 -19.35
C PRO A 97 8.57 26.34 -19.52
N ALA A 98 7.71 25.95 -20.48
CA ALA A 98 6.45 26.63 -20.79
C ALA A 98 5.35 26.45 -19.72
N SER A 99 5.46 25.47 -18.82
CA SER A 99 4.42 25.18 -17.82
C SER A 99 4.57 25.94 -16.50
N GLY A 100 5.66 26.69 -16.31
CA GLY A 100 5.93 27.48 -15.10
C GLY A 100 6.11 26.68 -13.80
N ARG A 101 5.79 25.38 -13.79
CA ARG A 101 5.91 24.45 -12.65
C ARG A 101 6.62 23.18 -13.08
N GLN A 102 7.46 22.66 -12.20
CA GLN A 102 8.13 21.37 -12.42
C GLN A 102 7.54 20.31 -11.50
N PRO A 103 7.41 19.06 -11.98
CA PRO A 103 7.03 17.95 -11.13
C PRO A 103 7.95 17.83 -9.92
N GLY A 104 7.39 17.44 -8.76
CA GLY A 104 8.18 17.16 -7.57
C GLY A 104 8.53 15.68 -7.44
N THR A 105 8.55 15.19 -6.20
CA THR A 105 8.98 13.82 -5.86
C THR A 105 7.87 12.95 -5.27
N VAL A 106 6.65 13.48 -5.16
CA VAL A 106 5.49 12.82 -4.55
C VAL A 106 4.65 12.10 -5.59
N PHE A 107 4.40 12.74 -6.75
CA PHE A 107 3.54 12.19 -7.78
C PHE A 107 4.36 11.60 -8.94
N PRO A 108 4.16 10.33 -9.30
CA PRO A 108 4.80 9.73 -10.46
C PRO A 108 4.53 10.51 -11.75
N LEU A 109 5.44 10.37 -12.72
CA LEU A 109 5.25 10.94 -14.05
C LEU A 109 4.58 9.94 -14.98
N ASP A 110 3.70 10.45 -15.83
CA ASP A 110 3.18 9.73 -16.99
C ASP A 110 4.22 9.75 -18.13
N ASN A 111 3.96 9.00 -19.19
CA ASN A 111 4.84 8.86 -20.37
C ASN A 111 5.14 10.20 -21.07
N ASP A 112 4.27 11.20 -20.91
CA ASP A 112 4.46 12.54 -21.46
C ASP A 112 5.25 13.49 -20.54
N GLY A 113 5.73 12.97 -19.40
CA GLY A 113 6.51 13.69 -18.39
C GLY A 113 5.66 14.51 -17.42
N ARG A 114 4.33 14.40 -17.43
CA ARG A 114 3.45 15.11 -16.50
C ARG A 114 3.26 14.35 -15.20
N ALA A 115 3.23 15.08 -14.08
CA ALA A 115 2.84 14.50 -12.81
C ALA A 115 1.37 14.05 -12.84
N VAL A 116 1.13 12.79 -12.51
CA VAL A 116 -0.23 12.21 -12.50
C VAL A 116 -1.12 12.93 -11.48
N HIS A 117 -2.43 12.90 -11.71
CA HIS A 117 -3.40 13.45 -10.76
C HIS A 117 -3.67 12.52 -9.58
N GLN A 118 -3.50 11.21 -9.78
CA GLN A 118 -3.68 10.21 -8.74
C GLN A 118 -2.80 9.00 -9.03
N PHE A 119 -2.40 8.30 -7.98
CA PHE A 119 -1.68 7.02 -8.08
C PHE A 119 -2.00 6.17 -6.86
N GLY A 120 -1.82 4.86 -6.97
CA GLY A 120 -2.12 3.96 -5.89
C GLY A 120 -1.66 2.55 -6.18
N SER A 121 -1.69 1.73 -5.15
CA SER A 121 -1.38 0.31 -5.23
C SER A 121 -2.21 -0.47 -4.21
N LEU A 122 -2.41 -1.74 -4.50
CA LEU A 122 -3.06 -2.68 -3.59
C LEU A 122 -2.11 -3.86 -3.37
N GLY A 123 -1.68 -4.03 -2.13
CA GLY A 123 -0.85 -5.13 -1.69
C GLY A 123 -1.66 -6.15 -0.91
N VAL A 124 -1.32 -7.43 -1.09
CA VAL A 124 -1.87 -8.54 -0.31
C VAL A 124 -0.72 -9.40 0.18
N THR A 125 -0.85 -9.90 1.41
CA THR A 125 0.19 -10.66 2.09
C THR A 125 -0.43 -11.83 2.82
N GLY A 126 -0.03 -13.05 2.47
CA GLY A 126 -0.36 -14.25 3.23
C GLY A 126 0.49 -14.32 4.49
N ARG A 127 -0.13 -14.72 5.60
CA ARG A 127 0.53 -14.92 6.89
C ARG A 127 0.27 -16.33 7.39
N ALA A 128 1.29 -16.96 7.95
CA ALA A 128 1.19 -18.23 8.65
C ALA A 128 1.96 -18.14 9.97
N LYS A 129 1.38 -18.62 11.06
CA LYS A 129 1.98 -18.53 12.40
C LYS A 129 1.92 -19.88 13.12
N ILE A 130 3.04 -20.25 13.74
CA ILE A 130 3.17 -21.43 14.62
C ILE A 130 3.87 -20.96 15.89
N SER A 131 3.17 -21.00 17.03
CA SER A 131 3.65 -20.42 18.29
C SER A 131 4.07 -18.95 18.09
N ASP A 132 5.34 -18.60 18.31
CA ASP A 132 5.89 -17.25 18.11
C ASP A 132 6.55 -17.03 16.74
N THR A 133 6.58 -18.04 15.88
CA THR A 133 7.17 -17.93 14.53
C THR A 133 6.11 -17.52 13.52
N GLU A 134 6.32 -16.40 12.84
CA GLU A 134 5.45 -15.89 11.78
C GLU A 134 6.17 -15.86 10.43
N LEU A 135 5.55 -16.45 9.42
CA LEU A 135 5.92 -16.35 8.02
C LEU A 135 4.97 -15.38 7.30
N ARG A 136 5.53 -14.46 6.52
CA ARG A 136 4.78 -13.50 5.71
C ARG A 136 5.26 -13.56 4.26
N TYR A 137 4.34 -13.61 3.30
CA TYR A 137 4.66 -13.68 1.87
C TYR A 137 3.71 -12.80 1.05
N GLY A 138 4.27 -11.93 0.20
CA GLY A 138 3.53 -10.95 -0.59
C GLY A 138 4.07 -9.53 -0.37
N THR A 139 3.19 -8.55 -0.20
CA THR A 139 3.60 -7.15 -0.04
C THR A 139 4.13 -6.87 1.38
N LEU A 140 5.37 -6.41 1.51
CA LEU A 140 6.04 -6.22 2.79
C LEU A 140 6.47 -4.76 3.02
N GLN A 141 6.45 -4.36 4.30
CA GLN A 141 6.97 -3.09 4.80
C GLN A 141 8.04 -3.36 5.87
N PRO A 142 9.24 -3.84 5.48
CA PRO A 142 10.29 -4.23 6.42
C PRO A 142 10.81 -3.01 7.18
N LYS A 143 10.95 -3.14 8.50
CA LYS A 143 11.48 -2.10 9.38
C LYS A 143 12.53 -2.70 10.31
N ASN A 144 13.74 -2.87 9.79
CA ASN A 144 14.90 -3.36 10.56
C ASN A 144 16.15 -2.50 10.22
N PRO A 145 17.27 -2.62 10.97
CA PRO A 145 18.43 -1.77 10.75
C PRO A 145 19.11 -1.88 9.37
N VAL A 146 18.82 -2.93 8.59
CA VAL A 146 19.42 -3.21 7.28
C VAL A 146 18.51 -2.74 6.14
N VAL A 147 17.20 -2.95 6.28
CA VAL A 147 16.18 -2.62 5.29
C VAL A 147 15.01 -1.92 5.98
N ILE A 148 14.75 -0.69 5.56
CA ILE A 148 13.68 0.16 6.09
C ILE A 148 12.84 0.65 4.91
N TYR A 149 11.55 0.32 4.90
CA TYR A 149 10.61 0.92 3.97
C TYR A 149 10.51 2.43 4.24
N ASN A 150 10.51 3.21 3.16
CA ASN A 150 10.42 4.65 3.27
C ASN A 150 8.95 5.09 3.34
N ASP A 151 8.60 5.88 4.36
CA ASP A 151 7.28 6.51 4.54
C ASP A 151 7.38 8.04 4.65
N ALA A 152 8.45 8.64 4.10
CA ALA A 152 8.74 10.07 4.20
C ALA A 152 8.03 10.91 3.12
N ARG A 153 7.04 10.35 2.43
CA ARG A 153 6.27 10.98 1.36
C ARG A 153 4.76 10.73 1.57
N LEU A 154 3.95 10.97 0.55
CA LEU A 154 2.49 10.84 0.62
C LEU A 154 2.04 9.40 0.90
N LEU A 155 2.67 8.42 0.26
CA LEU A 155 2.38 7.00 0.42
C LEU A 155 3.66 6.23 0.77
N PRO A 156 3.57 5.17 1.58
CA PRO A 156 4.71 4.33 1.92
C PRO A 156 5.18 3.51 0.72
N MET A 157 6.49 3.27 0.66
CA MET A 157 7.06 2.27 -0.25
C MET A 157 6.78 0.85 0.24
N THR A 158 6.71 -0.08 -0.71
CA THR A 158 6.45 -1.50 -0.45
C THR A 158 7.45 -2.38 -1.18
N TYR A 159 7.74 -3.54 -0.60
CA TYR A 159 8.56 -4.61 -1.20
C TYR A 159 7.67 -5.81 -1.55
N GLN A 160 8.13 -6.67 -2.46
CA GLN A 160 7.47 -7.92 -2.85
C GLN A 160 8.52 -9.03 -2.99
#